data_AF-A0A6B3FIB1-F1
#
_entry.id   AF-A0A6B3FIB1-F1
#
_cell.length_a   1.000
_cell.length_b   1.000
_cell.length_c   1.000
_cell.angle_alpha   90.00
_cell.angle_beta   90.00
_cell.angle_gamma   90.00
#
_symmetry.space_group_name_H-M   'P 1'
#
loop_
_entity.id
_entity.type
_entity.pdbx_description
1 polymer ?
#
loop_
_entity_poly.entity_id
_entity_poly.type
_entity_poly.pdbx_seq_one_letter_code
_entity_poly.pdbx_strand_id
1 'polypeptide(L)'
;MSITVPTAGIPLDPRALAAFLAEQRLPGRRSMTAIVRLRRERSRNRPVVREPRPIAERLRARIVADAVREIERRGGETVIEGDGTTTGLRVVDRDATTRTVLLRAQGWRYYSRAFGSRHTTLAYVYGTDDAGPWAVRVPGTTETLADALAWMEPAEVTKAKRAGRRVRRQGDIYAIETTAAHDGRGADALPEAHEWRPTTRYLVHRPEDGRRHRPLKLNHPVRFVRQRVLEMGRSNGRAYGD
;
A
#
# COMPACT_ATOMS: atom_id res chain seq x y z
N MET A 1 58.54 -39.69 -0.50
CA MET A 1 58.07 -40.38 0.72
C MET A 1 56.58 -40.12 0.89
N SER A 2 55.76 -41.16 0.72
CA SER A 2 54.30 -41.07 0.87
C SER A 2 53.96 -41.31 2.34
N ILE A 3 53.28 -40.36 3.00
CA ILE A 3 52.83 -40.52 4.38
C ILE A 3 51.41 -41.08 4.34
N THR A 4 51.28 -42.38 4.61
CA THR A 4 50.00 -43.03 4.89
C THR A 4 49.51 -42.57 6.25
N VAL A 5 48.37 -41.85 6.30
CA VAL A 5 47.75 -41.46 7.56
C VAL A 5 46.87 -42.64 8.03
N PRO A 6 47.08 -43.21 9.22
CA PRO A 6 46.22 -44.27 9.73
C PRO A 6 44.82 -43.72 10.03
N THR A 7 43.81 -44.37 9.47
CA THR A 7 42.39 -44.00 9.59
C THR A 7 41.71 -44.51 10.87
N ALA A 8 42.47 -44.99 11.85
CA ALA A 8 41.94 -45.55 13.09
C ALA A 8 42.47 -44.79 14.31
N GLY A 9 41.57 -44.18 15.08
CA GLY A 9 41.87 -43.69 16.43
C GLY A 9 42.27 -42.21 16.58
N ILE A 10 41.84 -41.31 15.69
CA ILE A 10 42.10 -39.87 15.89
C ILE A 10 41.23 -39.35 17.05
N PRO A 11 41.81 -38.83 18.15
CA PRO A 11 41.03 -38.33 19.28
C PRO A 11 40.17 -37.13 18.86
N LEU A 12 38.89 -37.16 19.24
CA LEU A 12 37.90 -36.10 18.96
C LEU A 12 38.20 -34.78 19.68
N ASP A 13 39.19 -34.76 20.58
CA ASP A 13 39.61 -33.58 21.33
C ASP A 13 40.69 -32.77 20.57
N PRO A 14 40.41 -31.48 20.27
CA PRO A 14 41.38 -30.57 19.65
C PRO A 14 42.73 -30.46 20.36
N ARG A 15 42.78 -30.68 21.69
CA ARG A 15 44.03 -30.63 22.47
C ARG A 15 44.88 -31.89 22.26
N ALA A 16 44.27 -33.07 22.34
CA ALA A 16 44.94 -34.34 22.09
C ALA A 16 45.52 -34.44 20.65
N LEU A 17 44.79 -33.92 19.66
CA LEU A 17 45.28 -33.83 18.28
C LEU A 17 46.47 -32.85 18.14
N ALA A 18 46.48 -31.76 18.91
CA ALA A 18 47.59 -30.80 18.89
C ALA A 18 48.88 -31.41 19.48
N ALA A 19 48.77 -32.21 20.53
CA ALA A 19 49.90 -32.89 21.15
C ALA A 19 50.53 -33.93 20.22
N PHE A 20 49.73 -34.80 19.60
CA PHE A 20 50.20 -35.82 18.65
C PHE A 20 50.91 -35.21 17.43
N LEU A 21 50.40 -34.09 16.91
CA LEU A 21 51.01 -33.41 15.75
C LEU A 21 52.32 -32.68 16.09
N ALA A 22 52.47 -32.22 17.33
CA ALA A 22 53.73 -31.65 17.82
C ALA A 22 54.80 -32.75 17.96
N GLU A 23 54.42 -33.92 18.45
CA GLU A 23 55.29 -35.09 18.62
C GLU A 23 55.81 -35.62 17.28
N GLN A 24 55.00 -35.57 16.22
CA GLN A 24 55.36 -35.99 14.86
C GLN A 24 56.06 -34.89 14.03
N ARG A 25 56.42 -33.74 14.61
CA ARG A 25 57.13 -32.61 13.95
C ARG A 25 56.49 -32.13 12.64
N LEU A 26 55.15 -32.08 12.57
CA LEU A 26 54.39 -31.58 11.41
C LEU A 26 53.56 -30.30 11.71
N PRO A 27 54.17 -29.20 12.21
CA PRO A 27 53.44 -27.95 12.41
C PRO A 27 53.17 -27.27 11.07
N GLY A 28 51.90 -27.01 10.72
CA GLY A 28 51.53 -26.16 9.57
C GLY A 28 50.62 -26.76 8.50
N ARG A 29 50.33 -28.08 8.50
CA ARG A 29 49.32 -28.68 7.59
C ARG A 29 47.85 -28.33 7.95
N ARG A 30 47.65 -27.40 8.89
CA ARG A 30 46.34 -26.96 9.42
C ARG A 30 45.45 -26.18 8.43
N SER A 31 45.88 -25.84 7.22
CA SER A 31 45.03 -25.08 6.30
C SER A 31 43.94 -25.94 5.66
N MET A 32 44.28 -27.04 5.01
CA MET A 32 43.34 -27.76 4.13
C MET A 32 42.19 -28.46 4.87
N THR A 33 42.48 -29.26 5.90
CA THR A 33 41.44 -30.06 6.57
C THR A 33 40.48 -29.20 7.38
N ALA A 34 40.99 -28.15 8.04
CA ALA A 34 40.15 -27.19 8.76
C ALA A 34 39.30 -26.36 7.78
N ILE A 35 39.87 -25.90 6.66
CA ILE A 35 39.12 -25.20 5.61
C ILE A 35 38.04 -26.09 5.01
N VAL A 36 38.33 -27.36 4.73
CA VAL A 36 37.35 -28.32 4.17
C VAL A 36 36.22 -28.58 5.17
N ARG A 37 36.53 -28.73 6.47
CA ARG A 37 35.52 -28.90 7.53
C ARG A 37 34.64 -27.66 7.64
N LEU A 38 35.25 -26.48 7.66
CA LEU A 38 34.54 -25.19 7.77
C LEU A 38 33.69 -24.90 6.52
N ARG A 39 34.13 -25.32 5.32
CA ARG A 39 33.34 -25.26 4.08
C ARG A 39 32.15 -26.21 4.10
N ARG A 40 32.33 -27.46 4.58
CA ARG A 40 31.23 -28.43 4.72
C ARG A 40 30.21 -27.99 5.75
N GLU A 41 30.67 -27.42 6.86
CA GLU A 41 29.81 -26.88 7.91
C GLU A 41 29.02 -25.66 7.42
N ARG A 42 29.66 -24.72 6.72
CA ARG A 42 28.97 -23.61 6.04
C ARG A 42 27.99 -24.07 4.96
N SER A 43 28.29 -25.16 4.24
CA SER A 43 27.38 -25.72 3.24
C SER A 43 26.16 -26.38 3.87
N ARG A 44 26.32 -27.07 5.00
CA ARG A 44 25.23 -27.73 5.74
C ARG A 44 24.36 -26.72 6.48
N ASN A 45 24.97 -25.67 7.00
CA ASN A 45 24.28 -24.58 7.71
C ASN A 45 23.99 -23.39 6.78
N ARG A 46 24.06 -23.58 5.45
CA ARG A 46 23.70 -22.51 4.52
C ARG A 46 22.20 -22.28 4.71
N PRO A 47 21.75 -21.09 5.11
CA PRO A 47 20.32 -20.82 5.21
C PRO A 47 19.73 -21.14 3.84
N VAL A 48 18.60 -21.86 3.83
CA VAL A 48 17.81 -22.04 2.61
C VAL A 48 17.56 -20.63 2.07
N VAL A 49 18.22 -20.28 0.97
CA VAL A 49 17.96 -19.03 0.27
C VAL A 49 16.53 -19.19 -0.23
N ARG A 50 15.56 -18.68 0.54
CA ARG A 50 14.20 -18.50 0.03
C ARG A 50 14.38 -17.71 -1.25
N GLU A 51 14.02 -18.32 -2.38
CA GLU A 51 14.12 -17.64 -3.66
C GLU A 51 13.45 -16.27 -3.49
N PRO A 52 14.13 -15.18 -3.88
CA PRO A 52 13.54 -13.87 -3.74
C PRO A 52 12.23 -13.89 -4.52
N ARG A 53 11.14 -13.54 -3.84
CA ARG A 53 9.81 -13.45 -4.44
C ARG A 53 9.91 -12.71 -5.79
N PRO A 54 9.18 -13.15 -6.83
CA PRO A 54 9.18 -12.49 -8.13
C PRO A 54 9.00 -10.98 -7.98
N ILE A 55 9.68 -10.18 -8.82
CA ILE A 55 9.64 -8.71 -8.76
C ILE A 55 8.19 -8.19 -8.71
N ALA A 56 7.30 -8.79 -9.50
CA ALA A 56 5.88 -8.45 -9.52
C ALA A 56 5.20 -8.63 -8.16
N GLU A 57 5.52 -9.71 -7.44
CA GLU A 57 4.96 -9.97 -6.11
C GLU A 57 5.50 -8.96 -5.08
N ARG A 58 6.79 -8.62 -5.16
CA ARG A 58 7.40 -7.59 -4.30
C ARG A 58 6.80 -6.21 -4.54
N LEU A 59 6.58 -5.83 -5.80
CA LEU A 59 5.93 -4.57 -6.16
C LEU A 59 4.47 -4.53 -5.67
N ARG A 60 3.73 -5.64 -5.82
CA ARG A 60 2.37 -5.75 -5.29
C ARG A 60 2.33 -5.62 -3.78
N ALA A 61 3.23 -6.31 -3.07
CA ALA A 61 3.33 -6.23 -1.61
C ALA A 61 3.64 -4.81 -1.15
N ARG A 62 4.52 -4.10 -1.87
CA ARG A 62 4.82 -2.69 -1.58
C ARG A 62 3.61 -1.79 -1.77
N ILE A 63 2.89 -1.91 -2.88
CA ILE A 63 1.66 -1.13 -3.13
C ILE A 63 0.64 -1.36 -2.03
N VAL A 64 0.43 -2.62 -1.61
CA VAL A 64 -0.49 -2.93 -0.51
C VAL A 64 0.00 -2.31 0.80
N ALA A 65 1.28 -2.42 1.13
CA ALA A 65 1.83 -1.82 2.34
C ALA A 65 1.71 -0.28 2.35
N ASP A 66 1.95 0.36 1.21
CA ASP A 66 1.82 1.81 1.06
C ASP A 66 0.35 2.25 1.21
N ALA A 67 -0.57 1.51 0.58
CA ALA A 67 -2.01 1.73 0.70
C ALA A 67 -2.52 1.53 2.14
N VAL A 68 -2.10 0.46 2.81
CA VAL A 68 -2.47 0.16 4.21
C VAL A 68 -2.07 1.32 5.12
N ARG A 69 -0.83 1.81 5.03
CA ARG A 69 -0.36 2.94 5.84
C ARG A 69 -1.19 4.20 5.60
N GLU A 70 -1.53 4.51 4.35
CA GLU A 70 -2.33 5.68 4.02
C GLU A 70 -3.79 5.54 4.47
N ILE A 71 -4.38 4.35 4.38
CA ILE A 71 -5.73 4.05 4.87
C ILE A 71 -5.78 4.17 6.40
N GLU A 72 -4.82 3.60 7.12
CA GLU A 72 -4.72 3.68 8.59
C GLU A 72 -4.54 5.11 9.07
N ARG A 73 -3.67 5.89 8.40
CA ARG A 73 -3.48 7.31 8.69
C ARG A 73 -4.79 8.10 8.64
N ARG A 74 -5.70 7.71 7.75
CA ARG A 74 -7.02 8.32 7.56
C ARG A 74 -8.11 7.70 8.46
N GLY A 75 -7.74 6.83 9.42
CA GLY A 75 -8.67 6.16 10.32
C GLY A 75 -9.44 5.00 9.67
N GLY A 76 -8.99 4.51 8.52
CA GLY A 76 -9.60 3.39 7.80
C GLY A 76 -9.25 2.04 8.43
N GLU A 77 -10.18 1.10 8.30
CA GLU A 77 -9.97 -0.28 8.72
C GLU A 77 -9.27 -1.08 7.60
N THR A 78 -8.17 -1.77 7.90
CA THR A 78 -7.33 -2.48 6.91
C THR A 78 -7.39 -4.00 7.03
N VAL A 79 -8.03 -4.51 8.08
CA VAL A 79 -8.19 -5.93 8.36
C VAL A 79 -9.62 -6.25 8.82
N ILE A 80 -10.10 -7.44 8.47
CA ILE A 80 -11.29 -8.02 9.06
C ILE A 80 -10.84 -9.10 10.04
N GLU A 81 -11.10 -8.87 11.32
CA GLU A 81 -10.88 -9.84 12.38
C GLU A 81 -12.15 -10.68 12.57
N GLY A 82 -12.00 -12.00 12.42
CA GLY A 82 -13.01 -13.00 12.69
C GLY A 82 -12.53 -14.06 13.67
N ASP A 83 -13.38 -15.05 13.95
CA ASP A 83 -13.08 -16.15 14.88
C ASP A 83 -11.96 -17.03 14.30
N GLY A 84 -10.70 -16.76 14.69
CA GLY A 84 -9.52 -17.52 14.30
C GLY A 84 -8.92 -17.18 12.93
N THR A 85 -9.48 -16.21 12.20
CA THR A 85 -8.93 -15.75 10.91
C THR A 85 -8.88 -14.22 10.82
N THR A 86 -7.77 -13.70 10.33
CA THR A 86 -7.62 -12.28 9.98
C THR A 86 -7.46 -12.14 8.49
N THR A 87 -8.33 -11.34 7.85
CA THR A 87 -8.26 -11.10 6.41
C THR A 87 -7.85 -9.65 6.13
N GLY A 88 -6.68 -9.48 5.54
CA GLY A 88 -6.16 -8.17 5.13
C GLY A 88 -6.57 -7.75 3.71
N LEU A 89 -6.34 -6.48 3.40
CA LEU A 89 -6.56 -5.91 2.08
C LEU A 89 -5.67 -6.57 1.01
N ARG A 90 -6.27 -6.87 -0.14
CA ARG A 90 -5.57 -7.31 -1.36
C ARG A 90 -5.98 -6.47 -2.55
N VAL A 91 -5.05 -6.22 -3.47
CA VAL A 91 -5.36 -5.62 -4.78
C VAL A 91 -6.24 -6.57 -5.57
N VAL A 92 -7.41 -6.11 -5.99
CA VAL A 92 -8.35 -6.87 -6.84
C VAL A 92 -8.41 -6.34 -8.26
N ASP A 93 -8.13 -5.05 -8.47
CA ASP A 93 -8.10 -4.42 -9.78
C ASP A 93 -7.11 -3.22 -9.77
N ARG A 94 -6.60 -2.83 -10.94
CA ARG A 94 -5.62 -1.74 -11.08
C ARG A 94 -5.65 -1.09 -12.46
N ASP A 95 -5.35 0.19 -12.48
CA ASP A 95 -4.99 0.94 -13.69
C ASP A 95 -3.51 1.34 -13.60
N ALA A 96 -2.69 0.80 -14.51
CA ALA A 96 -1.26 1.08 -14.56
C ALA A 96 -0.95 2.52 -15.01
N THR A 97 -1.83 3.13 -15.78
CA THR A 97 -1.64 4.48 -16.35
C THR A 97 -1.74 5.53 -15.26
N THR A 98 -2.80 5.45 -14.46
CA THR A 98 -3.04 6.36 -13.33
C THR A 98 -2.38 5.90 -12.03
N ARG A 99 -1.77 4.70 -12.02
CA ARG A 99 -1.23 4.03 -10.82
C ARG A 99 -2.26 3.93 -9.69
N THR A 100 -3.52 3.73 -10.06
CA THR A 100 -4.63 3.60 -9.13
C THR A 100 -4.96 2.12 -8.94
N VAL A 101 -5.30 1.71 -7.73
CA VAL A 101 -5.67 0.32 -7.40
C VAL A 101 -6.94 0.27 -6.58
N LEU A 102 -7.72 -0.78 -6.78
CA LEU A 102 -8.81 -1.18 -5.91
C LEU A 102 -8.31 -2.27 -4.96
N LEU A 103 -8.42 -2.03 -3.65
CA LEU A 103 -8.14 -2.99 -2.60
C LEU A 103 -9.44 -3.49 -1.99
N ARG A 104 -9.53 -4.80 -1.71
CA ARG A 104 -10.66 -5.40 -0.98
C ARG A 104 -10.17 -6.36 0.11
N ALA A 105 -10.93 -6.46 1.19
CA ALA A 105 -10.87 -7.55 2.17
C ALA A 105 -12.29 -8.08 2.39
N GLN A 106 -12.44 -9.39 2.48
CA GLN A 106 -13.73 -10.05 2.68
C GLN A 106 -13.56 -11.12 3.76
N GLY A 107 -14.46 -11.16 4.73
CA GLY A 107 -14.37 -12.13 5.81
C GLY A 107 -15.54 -12.05 6.78
N TRP A 108 -15.60 -13.03 7.67
CA TRP A 108 -16.57 -13.05 8.75
C TRP A 108 -16.07 -12.20 9.91
N ARG A 109 -16.87 -11.23 10.35
CA ARG A 109 -16.60 -10.42 11.54
C ARG A 109 -17.49 -10.88 12.67
N TYR A 110 -16.90 -11.14 13.83
CA TYR A 110 -17.64 -11.33 15.06
C TYR A 110 -18.07 -9.96 15.62
N TYR A 111 -19.37 -9.78 15.88
CA TYR A 111 -19.88 -8.53 16.45
C TYR A 111 -20.18 -8.66 17.95
N SER A 112 -20.97 -9.67 18.33
CA SER A 112 -21.27 -9.97 19.73
C SER A 112 -21.98 -11.32 19.83
N ARG A 113 -22.15 -11.81 21.06
CA ARG A 113 -22.93 -13.03 21.33
C ARG A 113 -24.38 -12.92 20.89
N ALA A 114 -24.97 -11.72 20.87
CA ALA A 114 -26.36 -11.50 20.49
C ALA A 114 -26.58 -11.43 18.97
N PHE A 115 -25.61 -10.89 18.23
CA PHE A 115 -25.71 -10.67 16.77
C PHE A 115 -24.92 -11.69 15.94
N GLY A 116 -24.05 -12.48 16.57
CA GLY A 116 -23.22 -13.47 15.91
C GLY A 116 -22.17 -12.86 14.98
N SER A 117 -21.70 -13.70 14.05
CA SER A 117 -20.72 -13.30 13.03
C SER A 117 -21.44 -12.93 11.73
N ARG A 118 -21.03 -11.82 11.11
CA ARG A 118 -21.59 -11.34 9.84
C ARG A 118 -20.50 -11.17 8.80
N HIS A 119 -20.78 -11.59 7.57
CA HIS A 119 -19.90 -11.36 6.44
C HIS A 119 -19.76 -9.87 6.15
N THR A 120 -18.52 -9.39 6.12
CA THR A 120 -18.14 -7.99 5.94
C THR A 120 -17.19 -7.86 4.77
N THR A 121 -17.29 -6.75 4.04
CA THR A 121 -16.39 -6.41 2.95
C THR A 121 -15.86 -5.00 3.13
N LEU A 122 -14.54 -4.86 3.14
CA LEU A 122 -13.84 -3.59 3.05
C LEU A 122 -13.42 -3.36 1.59
N ALA A 123 -13.57 -2.14 1.08
CA ALA A 123 -13.14 -1.76 -0.25
C ALA A 123 -12.60 -0.33 -0.26
N TYR A 124 -11.42 -0.15 -0.86
CA TYR A 124 -10.73 1.14 -0.92
C TYR A 124 -10.12 1.35 -2.30
N VAL A 125 -10.18 2.59 -2.77
CA VAL A 125 -9.38 3.04 -3.92
C VAL A 125 -8.16 3.76 -3.38
N TYR A 126 -6.99 3.39 -3.87
CA TYR A 126 -5.71 4.01 -3.53
C TYR A 126 -5.01 4.47 -4.80
N GLY A 127 -4.37 5.63 -4.73
CA GLY A 127 -3.58 6.18 -5.82
C GLY A 127 -2.49 7.14 -5.33
N THR A 128 -1.79 7.75 -6.28
CA THR A 128 -0.82 8.81 -6.01
C THR A 128 -1.07 9.94 -6.98
N ASP A 129 -1.17 11.17 -6.46
CA ASP A 129 -1.27 12.38 -7.26
C ASP A 129 -0.12 13.34 -6.93
N ASP A 130 -0.28 14.62 -7.28
CA ASP A 130 0.73 15.65 -7.11
C ASP A 130 1.01 16.04 -5.65
N ALA A 131 0.10 15.75 -4.70
CA ALA A 131 0.36 15.92 -3.28
C ALA A 131 0.83 14.64 -2.57
N GLY A 132 0.80 13.51 -3.27
CA GLY A 132 1.29 12.23 -2.76
C GLY A 132 0.20 11.15 -2.72
N PRO A 133 0.32 10.16 -1.82
CA PRO A 133 -0.62 9.06 -1.76
C PRO A 133 -1.98 9.51 -1.22
N TRP A 134 -3.05 8.99 -1.79
CA TRP A 134 -4.42 9.19 -1.31
C TRP A 134 -5.16 7.87 -1.26
N ALA A 135 -6.13 7.78 -0.36
CA ALA A 135 -7.01 6.62 -0.25
C ALA A 135 -8.43 7.06 0.10
N VAL A 136 -9.43 6.44 -0.52
CA VAL A 136 -10.84 6.66 -0.19
C VAL A 136 -11.56 5.33 -0.07
N ARG A 137 -12.58 5.30 0.79
CA ARG A 137 -13.44 4.12 0.94
C ARG A 137 -14.58 4.15 -0.05
N VAL A 138 -14.86 2.98 -0.63
CA VAL A 138 -15.96 2.75 -1.58
C VAL A 138 -16.84 1.60 -1.09
N PRO A 139 -18.05 1.42 -1.64
CA PRO A 139 -18.92 0.31 -1.25
C PRO A 139 -18.23 -1.06 -1.40
N GLY A 140 -18.45 -1.95 -0.43
CA GLY A 140 -17.89 -3.31 -0.47
C GLY A 140 -18.40 -4.17 -1.65
N THR A 141 -19.51 -3.77 -2.26
CA THR A 141 -20.09 -4.38 -3.47
C THR A 141 -19.33 -4.04 -4.75
N THR A 142 -18.44 -3.04 -4.71
CA THR A 142 -17.64 -2.65 -5.87
C THR A 142 -16.56 -3.69 -6.16
N GLU A 143 -16.51 -4.17 -7.39
CA GLU A 143 -15.63 -5.28 -7.80
C GLU A 143 -14.52 -4.85 -8.74
N THR A 144 -14.77 -3.81 -9.54
CA THR A 144 -13.81 -3.25 -10.49
C THR A 144 -13.41 -1.83 -10.09
N LEU A 145 -12.22 -1.43 -10.50
CA LEU A 145 -11.74 -0.06 -10.30
C LEU A 145 -12.60 0.93 -11.11
N ALA A 146 -13.08 0.53 -12.28
CA ALA A 146 -13.98 1.35 -13.09
C ALA A 146 -15.29 1.67 -12.36
N ASP A 147 -15.91 0.67 -11.73
CA ASP A 147 -17.13 0.87 -10.93
C ASP A 147 -16.86 1.74 -9.70
N ALA A 148 -15.70 1.59 -9.07
CA ALA A 148 -15.29 2.39 -7.92
C ALA A 148 -15.18 3.87 -8.29
N LEU A 149 -14.48 4.16 -9.39
CA LEU A 149 -14.28 5.51 -9.90
C LEU A 149 -15.61 6.12 -10.37
N ALA A 150 -16.48 5.34 -11.02
CA ALA A 150 -17.80 5.79 -11.43
C ALA A 150 -18.69 6.11 -10.23
N TRP A 151 -18.60 5.35 -9.14
CA TRP A 151 -19.34 5.61 -7.91
C TRP A 151 -18.85 6.85 -7.17
N MET A 152 -17.54 7.08 -7.15
CA MET A 152 -16.92 8.27 -6.57
C MET A 152 -17.30 9.56 -7.32
N GLU A 153 -17.56 9.45 -8.62
CA GLU A 153 -17.90 10.57 -9.50
C GLU A 153 -19.35 11.04 -9.32
N PRO A 154 -19.58 12.31 -8.93
CA PRO A 154 -20.93 12.87 -8.83
C PRO A 154 -21.66 12.90 -10.18
N ALA A 155 -22.99 12.77 -10.16
CA ALA A 155 -23.81 12.77 -11.38
C ALA A 155 -23.65 14.06 -12.20
N GLU A 156 -23.42 15.18 -11.53
CA GLU A 156 -23.12 16.49 -12.12
C GLU A 156 -21.86 16.48 -12.98
N VAL A 157 -20.83 15.75 -12.53
CA VAL A 157 -19.56 15.62 -13.25
C VAL A 157 -19.79 14.75 -14.49
N THR A 158 -20.47 13.61 -14.34
CA THR A 158 -20.82 12.73 -15.46
C THR A 158 -21.62 13.49 -16.53
N LYS A 159 -22.62 14.27 -16.11
CA LYS A 159 -23.41 15.11 -17.03
C LYS A 159 -22.56 16.16 -17.74
N ALA A 160 -21.65 16.80 -17.03
CA ALA A 160 -20.76 17.81 -17.60
C ALA A 160 -19.80 17.22 -18.64
N LYS A 161 -19.17 16.08 -18.33
CA LYS A 161 -18.31 15.35 -19.28
C LYS A 161 -19.06 14.94 -20.54
N ARG A 162 -20.27 14.39 -20.40
CA ARG A 162 -21.14 14.02 -21.54
C ARG A 162 -21.50 15.22 -22.41
N ALA A 163 -21.66 16.39 -21.81
CA ALA A 163 -21.91 17.65 -22.50
C ALA A 163 -20.64 18.30 -23.10
N GLY A 164 -19.48 17.63 -23.07
CA GLY A 164 -18.22 18.14 -23.61
C GLY A 164 -17.59 19.27 -22.78
N ARG A 165 -18.06 19.51 -21.56
CA ARG A 165 -17.53 20.56 -20.69
C ARG A 165 -16.19 20.15 -20.06
N ARG A 166 -15.33 21.13 -19.82
CA ARG A 166 -14.07 20.91 -19.09
C ARG A 166 -14.37 20.56 -17.64
N VAL A 167 -13.75 19.48 -17.17
CA VAL A 167 -13.76 19.09 -15.76
C VAL A 167 -12.32 18.91 -15.31
N ARG A 168 -11.98 19.49 -14.16
CA ARG A 168 -10.69 19.31 -13.49
C ARG A 168 -10.94 18.81 -12.07
N ARG A 169 -9.98 18.08 -11.49
CA ARG A 169 -10.06 17.57 -10.12
C ARG A 169 -8.81 17.95 -9.34
N GLN A 170 -8.95 18.28 -8.06
CA GLN A 170 -7.87 18.42 -7.08
C GLN A 170 -8.36 17.92 -5.73
N GLY A 171 -7.69 16.91 -5.16
CA GLY A 171 -8.20 16.22 -3.97
C GLY A 171 -9.61 15.68 -4.20
N ASP A 172 -10.50 15.90 -3.25
CA ASP A 172 -11.91 15.52 -3.32
C ASP A 172 -12.80 16.50 -4.10
N ILE A 173 -12.24 17.55 -4.73
CA ILE A 173 -13.02 18.58 -5.43
C ILE A 173 -12.94 18.44 -6.94
N TYR A 174 -14.11 18.46 -7.59
CA TYR A 174 -14.25 18.66 -9.02
C TYR A 174 -14.60 20.12 -9.34
N ALA A 175 -13.82 20.73 -10.23
CA ALA A 175 -14.13 22.01 -10.85
C ALA A 175 -14.74 21.75 -12.24
N ILE A 176 -16.00 22.15 -12.42
CA ILE A 176 -16.78 21.95 -13.63
C ILE A 176 -16.96 23.29 -14.33
N GLU A 177 -16.63 23.35 -15.63
CA GLU A 177 -16.88 24.52 -16.46
C GLU A 177 -18.37 24.93 -16.46
N THR A 178 -18.60 26.22 -16.33
CA THR A 178 -19.93 26.82 -16.23
C THR A 178 -19.97 28.19 -16.88
N THR A 179 -21.10 28.90 -16.77
CA THR A 179 -21.25 30.28 -17.25
C THR A 179 -20.80 31.29 -16.20
N ALA A 180 -20.48 32.52 -16.60
CA ALA A 180 -20.06 33.59 -15.68
C ALA A 180 -21.06 33.83 -14.53
N ALA A 181 -22.36 33.68 -14.78
CA ALA A 181 -23.42 33.83 -13.76
C ALA A 181 -23.35 32.77 -12.63
N HIS A 182 -22.65 31.66 -12.84
CA HIS A 182 -22.51 30.58 -11.88
C HIS A 182 -21.06 30.35 -11.44
N ASP A 183 -20.17 31.30 -11.77
CA ASP A 183 -18.76 31.21 -11.44
C ASP A 183 -18.54 31.23 -9.92
N GLY A 184 -17.66 30.37 -9.43
CA GLY A 184 -17.40 30.19 -8.01
C GLY A 184 -18.52 29.48 -7.24
N ARG A 185 -19.63 29.08 -7.86
CA ARG A 185 -20.72 28.39 -7.14
C ARG A 185 -20.21 27.13 -6.45
N GLY A 186 -20.55 26.97 -5.16
CA GLY A 186 -20.09 25.86 -4.32
C GLY A 186 -18.74 26.12 -3.63
N ALA A 187 -18.12 27.29 -3.84
CA ALA A 187 -16.91 27.69 -3.12
C ALA A 187 -17.14 27.87 -1.61
N ASP A 188 -18.33 28.33 -1.24
CA ASP A 188 -18.83 28.47 0.14
C ASP A 188 -18.98 27.13 0.86
N ALA A 189 -19.21 26.07 0.09
CA ALA A 189 -19.33 24.70 0.57
C ALA A 189 -18.05 23.90 0.30
N LEU A 190 -16.88 24.52 0.18
CA LEU A 190 -15.61 23.78 0.11
C LEU A 190 -15.17 23.29 1.50
N PRO A 191 -14.44 22.16 1.59
CA PRO A 191 -13.80 21.75 2.84
C PRO A 191 -12.81 22.83 3.30
N GLU A 192 -12.51 22.89 4.60
CA GLU A 192 -11.58 23.87 5.16
C GLU A 192 -10.18 23.79 4.53
N ALA A 193 -9.78 22.58 4.10
CA ALA A 193 -8.53 22.35 3.39
C ALA A 193 -8.49 22.99 1.99
N HIS A 194 -9.62 23.40 1.41
CA HIS A 194 -9.70 23.98 0.07
C HIS A 194 -10.03 25.46 0.09
N GLU A 195 -9.24 26.22 -0.66
CA GLU A 195 -9.40 27.66 -0.81
C GLU A 195 -9.57 28.01 -2.30
N TRP A 196 -10.74 28.52 -2.68
CA TRP A 196 -10.95 29.11 -3.99
C TRP A 196 -10.54 30.59 -3.99
N ARG A 197 -9.59 30.94 -4.84
CA ARG A 197 -9.08 32.32 -5.00
C ARG A 197 -9.59 32.91 -6.31
N PRO A 198 -10.73 33.63 -6.32
CA PRO A 198 -11.37 34.11 -7.54
C PRO A 198 -10.50 35.11 -8.32
N THR A 199 -9.77 35.99 -7.63
CA THR A 199 -8.90 37.00 -8.27
C THR A 199 -7.75 36.36 -9.06
N THR A 200 -7.11 35.34 -8.50
CA THR A 200 -5.96 34.67 -9.13
C THR A 200 -6.34 33.41 -9.92
N ARG A 201 -7.62 33.01 -9.89
CA ARG A 201 -8.16 31.80 -10.53
C ARG A 201 -7.47 30.50 -10.09
N TYR A 202 -7.14 30.37 -8.80
CA TYR A 202 -6.52 29.17 -8.26
C TYR A 202 -7.42 28.48 -7.24
N LEU A 203 -7.57 27.17 -7.39
CA LEU A 203 -7.99 26.30 -6.30
C LEU A 203 -6.73 25.78 -5.59
N VAL A 204 -6.67 26.01 -4.28
CA VAL A 204 -5.56 25.60 -3.42
C VAL A 204 -6.08 24.53 -2.48
N HIS A 205 -5.36 23.42 -2.34
CA HIS A 205 -5.68 22.36 -1.38
C HIS A 205 -4.50 22.19 -0.41
N ARG A 206 -4.78 22.34 0.88
CA ARG A 206 -3.85 22.23 2.02
C ARG A 206 -4.42 21.22 3.02
N PRO A 207 -4.26 19.92 2.76
CA PRO A 207 -4.67 18.89 3.71
C PRO A 207 -3.97 19.08 5.07
N GLU A 208 -4.64 18.63 6.13
CA GLU A 208 -4.19 18.78 7.53
C GLU A 208 -2.82 18.15 7.79
N ASP A 209 -2.43 17.15 6.98
CA ASP A 209 -1.17 16.44 7.09
C ASP A 209 0.05 17.22 6.58
N GLY A 210 -0.16 18.49 6.16
CA GLY A 210 0.88 19.41 5.73
C GLY A 210 1.35 19.19 4.29
N ARG A 211 0.81 18.18 3.57
CA ARG A 211 1.06 18.03 2.14
C ARG A 211 0.41 19.19 1.38
N ARG A 212 0.92 19.48 0.18
CA ARG A 212 0.42 20.58 -0.65
C ARG A 212 0.26 20.10 -2.07
N HIS A 213 -0.96 20.19 -2.59
CA HIS A 213 -1.16 20.06 -4.03
C HIS A 213 -0.56 21.27 -4.73
N ARG A 214 -0.13 21.05 -5.98
CA ARG A 214 0.12 22.14 -6.90
C ARG A 214 -1.20 22.91 -7.09
N PRO A 215 -1.22 24.24 -6.92
CA PRO A 215 -2.43 25.02 -7.14
C PRO A 215 -3.03 24.76 -8.53
N LEU A 216 -4.34 24.49 -8.57
CA LEU A 216 -5.05 24.19 -9.80
C LEU A 216 -5.55 25.49 -10.42
N LYS A 217 -4.97 25.87 -11.57
CA LYS A 217 -5.35 27.08 -12.32
C LYS A 217 -6.61 26.84 -13.14
N LEU A 218 -7.63 27.69 -12.97
CA LEU A 218 -8.96 27.58 -13.58
C LEU A 218 -9.30 28.86 -14.37
N ASN A 219 -8.74 28.96 -15.58
CA ASN A 219 -8.82 30.14 -16.46
C ASN A 219 -10.20 30.41 -17.11
N HIS A 220 -11.25 29.71 -16.68
CA HIS A 220 -12.61 29.83 -17.19
C HIS A 220 -13.58 29.78 -16.02
N PRO A 221 -14.83 30.26 -16.18
CA PRO A 221 -15.83 30.16 -15.13
C PRO A 221 -16.07 28.71 -14.69
N VAL A 222 -16.07 28.47 -13.38
CA VAL A 222 -16.18 27.13 -12.79
C VAL A 222 -17.18 27.10 -11.65
N ARG A 223 -17.81 25.94 -11.45
CA ARG A 223 -18.50 25.61 -10.20
C ARG A 223 -17.85 24.38 -9.57
N PHE A 224 -17.92 24.28 -8.25
CA PHE A 224 -17.29 23.21 -7.49
C PHE A 224 -18.31 22.16 -7.07
N VAL A 225 -17.89 20.90 -7.11
CA VAL A 225 -18.67 19.75 -6.64
C VAL A 225 -17.73 18.83 -5.88
N ARG A 226 -18.13 18.41 -4.69
CA ARG A 226 -17.37 17.46 -3.88
C ARG A 226 -17.55 16.04 -4.39
N GLN A 227 -16.49 15.25 -4.29
CA GLN A 227 -16.47 13.82 -4.56
C GLN A 227 -17.34 13.08 -3.54
N ARG A 228 -17.93 11.97 -3.99
CA ARG A 228 -18.66 11.05 -3.10
C ARG A 228 -17.70 10.01 -2.52
N VAL A 229 -17.70 9.85 -1.20
CA VAL A 229 -16.98 8.77 -0.51
C VAL A 229 -17.77 8.20 0.67
N LEU A 230 -17.36 7.03 1.17
CA LEU A 230 -17.81 6.53 2.47
C LEU A 230 -16.87 7.00 3.57
N GLU A 231 -17.42 7.18 4.77
CA GLU A 231 -16.63 7.42 5.98
C GLU A 231 -15.56 6.33 6.17
N MET A 232 -14.38 6.75 6.62
CA MET A 232 -13.36 5.81 7.03
C MET A 232 -13.80 5.01 8.27
N GLY A 233 -13.26 3.81 8.44
CA GLY A 233 -13.52 2.98 9.62
C GLY A 233 -14.72 2.04 9.47
N ARG A 234 -15.53 1.91 10.52
CA ARG A 234 -16.58 0.87 10.64
C ARG A 234 -17.99 1.33 10.31
N SER A 235 -18.23 2.63 10.17
CA SER A 235 -19.52 3.17 9.76
C SER A 235 -19.74 2.92 8.26
N ASN A 236 -20.97 3.03 7.77
CA ASN A 236 -21.25 3.15 6.33
C ASN A 236 -21.81 4.54 6.01
N GLY A 237 -21.48 5.53 6.87
CA GLY A 237 -21.87 6.91 6.68
C GLY A 237 -21.33 7.46 5.37
N ARG A 238 -22.05 8.42 4.79
CA ARG A 238 -21.51 9.19 3.67
C ARG A 238 -20.50 10.17 4.26
N ALA A 239 -19.31 10.21 3.67
CA ALA A 239 -18.32 11.24 3.98
C ALA A 239 -18.01 12.07 2.72
N TYR A 240 -17.25 13.12 2.95
CA TYR A 240 -16.52 13.84 1.91
C TYR A 240 -15.10 13.26 1.82
N GLY A 241 -14.47 13.40 0.65
CA GLY A 241 -13.10 12.93 0.46
C GLY A 241 -12.12 13.76 1.29
N ASP A 242 -10.82 13.55 1.04
CA ASP A 242 -9.69 14.13 1.77
C ASP A 242 -9.95 15.53 2.38
#